data_AF-A0A9P1N8X5-F1
#
_entry.id   AF-A0A9P1N8X5-F1
#
_cell.length_a   1.000
_cell.length_b   1.000
_cell.length_c   1.000
_cell.angle_alpha   90.00
_cell.angle_beta   90.00
_cell.angle_gamma   90.00
#
_symmetry.space_group_name_H-M   'P 1'
#
loop_
_entity.id
_entity.type
_entity.pdbx_description
1 polymer ?
#
loop_
_entity_poly.entity_id
_entity_poly.type
_entity_poly.pdbx_seq_one_letter_code
_entity_poly.pdbx_strand_id
1 'polypeptide(L)'
;MFHCTVDIDENIDEDLAKYFCRVDLCLRNSFEYDLYDPFDIFWRKLPYTLNLCGTNAQMSLVKIEMKNELTIYKVNNMLERKNRKEKCDGMIVNIGKNKEELNIGNCAMNYYDYSTHETLAGILQSHNKNLDFLVIYQADSLSSSYILFQHIISNFDNICQINFVYSLPKYSEENGFRESLQKLRKDSKFLLLAGSKDRLNMHLNLFFVNMKNRYCRERYLRYFTYF
;
A
#
# COMPACT_ATOMS: atom_id res chain seq x y z
N MET A 1 -4.41 -3.80 -28.43
CA MET A 1 -3.67 -2.93 -27.48
C MET A 1 -4.36 -3.11 -26.13
N PHE A 2 -3.72 -3.71 -25.13
CA PHE A 2 -4.35 -3.92 -23.82
C PHE A 2 -4.38 -2.59 -23.07
N HIS A 3 -5.57 -2.11 -22.72
CA HIS A 3 -5.76 -0.84 -22.02
C HIS A 3 -5.50 -1.05 -20.52
N CYS A 4 -4.59 -0.26 -19.95
CA CYS A 4 -4.40 -0.14 -18.50
C CYS A 4 -5.71 0.24 -17.83
N THR A 5 -5.95 -0.24 -16.60
CA THR A 5 -7.11 0.19 -15.81
C THR A 5 -6.83 1.40 -14.92
N VAL A 6 -5.55 1.68 -14.65
CA VAL A 6 -5.10 2.88 -13.94
C VAL A 6 -5.12 4.07 -14.88
N ASP A 7 -5.72 5.17 -14.43
CA ASP A 7 -5.76 6.45 -15.13
C ASP A 7 -4.45 7.21 -14.88
N ILE A 8 -3.55 7.10 -15.87
CA ILE A 8 -2.24 7.72 -15.84
C ILE A 8 -2.31 9.00 -16.66
N ASP A 9 -2.11 10.13 -15.99
CA ASP A 9 -2.09 11.46 -16.60
C ASP A 9 -1.00 11.57 -17.68
N GLU A 10 -1.34 12.22 -18.80
CA GLU A 10 -0.45 12.46 -19.94
C GLU A 10 0.81 13.27 -19.55
N ASN A 11 0.79 13.98 -18.42
CA ASN A 11 1.93 14.76 -17.92
C ASN A 11 2.96 13.92 -17.14
N ILE A 12 2.72 12.63 -16.92
CA ILE A 12 3.72 11.70 -16.37
C ILE A 12 4.66 11.26 -17.49
N ASP A 13 5.94 11.09 -17.16
CA ASP A 13 6.94 10.52 -18.06
C ASP A 13 6.41 9.24 -18.75
N GLU A 14 6.52 9.18 -20.07
CA GLU A 14 5.88 8.15 -20.90
C GLU A 14 6.38 6.73 -20.54
N ASP A 15 7.66 6.60 -20.16
CA ASP A 15 8.24 5.32 -19.76
C ASP A 15 7.75 4.90 -18.38
N LEU A 16 7.62 5.84 -17.45
CA LEU A 16 7.01 5.60 -16.14
C LEU A 16 5.52 5.22 -16.28
N ALA A 17 4.78 5.85 -17.18
CA ALA A 17 3.39 5.52 -17.48
C ALA A 17 3.26 4.10 -18.05
N LYS A 18 4.09 3.76 -19.05
CA LYS A 18 4.18 2.38 -19.59
C LYS A 18 4.54 1.38 -18.51
N TYR A 19 5.42 1.75 -17.59
CA TYR A 19 5.85 0.89 -16.51
C TYR A 19 4.69 0.54 -15.56
N PHE A 20 3.99 1.55 -15.03
CA PHE A 20 2.84 1.32 -14.16
C PHE A 20 1.74 0.53 -14.85
N CYS A 21 1.51 0.79 -16.14
CA CYS A 21 0.62 0.00 -16.97
C CYS A 21 1.03 -1.47 -17.07
N ARG A 22 2.33 -1.78 -17.22
CA ARG A 22 2.81 -3.17 -17.22
C ARG A 22 2.59 -3.87 -15.88
N VAL A 23 2.79 -3.18 -14.76
CA VAL A 23 2.49 -3.72 -13.42
C VAL A 23 1.01 -4.04 -13.30
N ASP A 24 0.14 -3.08 -13.64
CA ASP A 24 -1.30 -3.24 -13.59
C ASP A 24 -1.77 -4.44 -14.41
N LEU A 25 -1.28 -4.56 -15.66
CA LEU A 25 -1.59 -5.69 -16.54
C LEU A 25 -1.05 -7.02 -16.00
N CYS A 26 0.17 -7.04 -15.45
CA CYS A 26 0.76 -8.25 -14.84
C CYS A 26 -0.10 -8.74 -13.69
N LEU A 27 -0.41 -7.85 -12.74
CA LEU A 27 -1.25 -8.17 -11.60
C LEU A 27 -2.65 -8.59 -12.03
N ARG A 28 -3.19 -7.92 -13.05
CA ARG A 28 -4.49 -8.27 -13.59
C ARG A 28 -4.54 -9.71 -14.08
N ASN A 29 -3.56 -10.09 -14.89
CA ASN A 29 -3.46 -11.41 -15.47
C ASN A 29 -3.20 -12.46 -14.39
N SER A 30 -2.20 -12.26 -13.51
CA SER A 30 -1.87 -13.24 -12.48
C SER A 30 -3.05 -13.55 -11.56
N PHE A 31 -3.76 -12.53 -11.10
CA PHE A 31 -4.90 -12.75 -10.23
C PHE A 31 -6.11 -13.32 -10.97
N GLU A 32 -6.27 -13.09 -12.27
CA GLU A 32 -7.34 -13.75 -13.06
C GLU A 32 -7.19 -15.28 -13.00
N TYR A 33 -5.96 -15.78 -13.03
CA TYR A 33 -5.66 -17.19 -12.81
C TYR A 33 -5.81 -17.60 -11.34
N ASP A 34 -5.36 -16.78 -10.40
CA ASP A 34 -5.41 -17.11 -8.97
C ASP A 34 -6.83 -16.98 -8.35
N LEU A 35 -7.83 -16.49 -9.10
CA LEU A 35 -9.24 -16.43 -8.66
C LEU A 35 -9.84 -17.82 -8.40
N TYR A 36 -9.30 -18.86 -9.03
CA TYR A 36 -9.75 -20.24 -8.88
C TYR A 36 -9.02 -20.98 -7.76
N ASP A 37 -7.94 -20.42 -7.22
CA ASP A 37 -7.19 -21.03 -6.13
C ASP A 37 -7.97 -20.96 -4.81
N PRO A 38 -7.93 -22.01 -3.97
CA PRO A 38 -8.28 -21.93 -2.55
C PRO A 38 -7.60 -20.75 -1.83
N PHE A 39 -8.24 -20.19 -0.81
CA PHE A 39 -7.76 -18.98 -0.13
C PHE A 39 -6.36 -19.11 0.48
N ASP A 40 -6.08 -20.25 1.10
CA ASP A 40 -4.77 -20.55 1.68
C ASP A 40 -3.66 -20.56 0.62
N ILE A 41 -3.94 -21.06 -0.58
CA ILE A 41 -3.01 -21.08 -1.72
C ILE A 41 -2.84 -19.66 -2.27
N PHE A 42 -3.94 -18.99 -2.58
CA PHE A 42 -3.96 -17.61 -3.07
C PHE A 42 -3.13 -16.68 -2.18
N TRP A 43 -3.41 -16.71 -0.88
CA TRP A 43 -2.70 -15.92 0.12
C TRP A 43 -1.20 -16.16 0.15
N ARG A 44 -0.76 -17.42 0.02
CA ARG A 44 0.66 -17.79 0.04
C ARG A 44 1.39 -17.32 -1.22
N LYS A 45 0.73 -17.34 -2.38
CA LYS A 45 1.29 -16.89 -3.65
C LYS A 45 1.32 -15.36 -3.78
N LEU A 46 0.36 -14.68 -3.16
CA LEU A 46 0.13 -13.25 -3.28
C LEU A 46 1.41 -12.39 -3.15
N PRO A 47 2.24 -12.50 -2.08
CA PRO A 47 3.50 -11.74 -2.00
C PRO A 47 4.46 -12.02 -3.16
N TYR A 48 4.57 -13.27 -3.59
CA TYR A 48 5.46 -13.66 -4.68
C TYR A 48 4.99 -13.06 -6.00
N THR A 49 3.70 -13.18 -6.33
CA THR A 49 3.09 -12.58 -7.52
C THR A 49 3.28 -11.06 -7.53
N LEU A 50 3.05 -10.40 -6.39
CA LEU A 50 3.21 -8.96 -6.24
C LEU A 50 4.66 -8.52 -6.43
N ASN A 51 5.61 -9.21 -5.79
CA ASN A 51 7.01 -8.93 -5.99
C ASN A 51 7.43 -9.23 -7.43
N LEU A 52 6.96 -10.30 -8.08
CA LEU A 52 7.29 -10.58 -9.47
C LEU A 52 6.83 -9.45 -10.40
N CYS A 53 5.58 -9.00 -10.27
CA CYS A 53 5.06 -7.89 -11.05
C CYS A 53 5.73 -6.54 -10.68
N GLY A 54 6.10 -6.35 -9.41
CA GLY A 54 6.73 -5.13 -8.89
C GLY A 54 8.26 -5.03 -9.03
N THR A 55 9.00 -6.14 -9.12
CA THR A 55 10.49 -6.18 -9.20
C THR A 55 10.99 -5.55 -10.50
N ASN A 56 10.13 -5.46 -11.51
CA ASN A 56 10.43 -4.77 -12.75
C ASN A 56 10.43 -3.22 -12.60
N ALA A 57 10.06 -2.67 -11.43
CA ALA A 57 9.84 -1.23 -11.26
C ALA A 57 11.09 -0.41 -11.16
N GLN A 58 12.15 -0.99 -10.61
CA GLN A 58 13.38 -0.27 -10.30
C GLN A 58 13.12 1.12 -9.66
N MET A 59 11.98 1.27 -8.97
CA MET A 59 11.68 2.44 -8.19
C MET A 59 12.52 2.34 -6.92
N SER A 60 12.89 3.48 -6.34
CA SER A 60 13.64 3.53 -5.07
C SER A 60 12.75 3.11 -3.89
N LEU A 61 12.26 1.87 -3.93
CA LEU A 61 11.49 1.24 -2.89
C LEU A 61 12.46 0.86 -1.77
N VAL A 62 12.38 1.59 -0.67
CA VAL A 62 13.07 1.26 0.56
C VAL A 62 12.22 0.26 1.33
N LYS A 63 12.81 -0.89 1.63
CA LYS A 63 12.27 -1.85 2.58
C LYS A 63 12.79 -1.47 3.96
N ILE A 64 11.87 -1.33 4.91
CA ILE A 64 12.15 -1.01 6.31
C ILE A 64 11.69 -2.22 7.11
N GLU A 65 12.65 -2.99 7.62
CA GLU A 65 12.37 -4.13 8.48
C GLU A 65 12.14 -3.64 9.91
N MET A 66 11.03 -4.07 10.50
CA MET A 66 10.69 -3.84 11.90
C MET A 66 11.25 -4.94 12.80
N LYS A 67 11.26 -4.68 14.12
CA LYS A 67 11.68 -5.65 15.14
C LYS A 67 10.94 -6.99 15.07
N ASN A 68 9.69 -6.99 14.61
CA ASN A 68 8.87 -8.20 14.48
C ASN A 68 8.92 -8.82 13.08
N GLU A 69 10.00 -8.59 12.32
CA GLU A 69 10.16 -9.06 10.93
C GLU A 69 9.10 -8.53 9.94
N LEU A 70 8.31 -7.54 10.36
CA LEU A 70 7.38 -6.84 9.48
C LEU A 70 8.17 -5.94 8.54
N THR A 71 8.04 -6.18 7.23
CA THR A 71 8.67 -5.33 6.23
C THR A 71 7.69 -4.27 5.78
N ILE A 72 8.01 -2.99 6.00
CA ILE A 72 7.29 -1.84 5.48
C ILE A 72 7.97 -1.31 4.23
N TYR A 73 7.19 -0.85 3.26
CA TYR A 73 7.67 -0.34 1.98
C TYR A 73 7.45 1.15 1.86
N LYS A 74 8.45 1.89 1.37
CA LYS A 74 8.37 3.32 1.10
C LYS A 74 9.03 3.65 -0.23
N VAL A 75 8.43 4.52 -1.04
CA VAL A 75 9.14 5.12 -2.18
C VAL A 75 9.83 6.41 -1.72
N ASN A 76 11.12 6.52 -2.00
CA ASN A 76 11.89 7.75 -1.77
C ASN A 76 11.74 8.73 -2.93
N ASN A 77 11.52 10.00 -2.60
CA ASN A 77 11.61 11.13 -3.52
C ASN A 77 13.07 11.63 -3.61
N MET A 78 13.55 11.98 -4.81
CA MET A 78 14.94 12.37 -5.06
C MET A 78 15.12 13.81 -5.55
N LEU A 79 14.04 14.58 -5.79
CA LEU A 79 14.15 16.04 -5.97
C LEU A 79 14.77 16.73 -4.72
N GLU A 80 14.77 16.02 -3.60
CA GLU A 80 15.26 16.42 -2.29
C GLU A 80 16.80 16.46 -2.14
N ARG A 81 17.57 15.97 -3.13
CA ARG A 81 19.04 15.95 -3.01
C ARG A 81 19.69 17.34 -2.94
N LYS A 82 18.95 18.42 -3.20
CA LYS A 82 19.57 19.75 -3.34
C LYS A 82 19.44 20.71 -2.18
N ASN A 83 18.52 20.57 -1.20
CA ASN A 83 18.52 21.34 0.06
C ASN A 83 17.19 21.13 0.81
N ARG A 84 17.12 20.21 1.79
CA ARG A 84 16.32 20.31 3.03
C ARG A 84 16.33 18.97 3.78
N LYS A 85 16.44 19.03 5.12
CA LYS A 85 15.98 17.95 6.00
C LYS A 85 14.47 17.85 5.83
N GLU A 86 13.99 17.06 4.88
CA GLU A 86 12.54 16.92 4.71
C GLU A 86 11.95 16.17 5.90
N LYS A 87 10.95 16.82 6.49
CA LYS A 87 9.99 16.20 7.39
C LYS A 87 8.96 15.54 6.48
N CYS A 88 8.89 14.22 6.47
CA CYS A 88 7.72 13.54 5.92
C CYS A 88 6.64 13.45 7.00
N ASP A 89 5.38 13.65 6.63
CA ASP A 89 4.26 13.48 7.55
C ASP A 89 3.67 12.09 7.34
N GLY A 90 3.83 11.24 8.36
CA GLY A 90 3.35 9.87 8.37
C GLY A 90 2.35 9.64 9.48
N MET A 91 1.49 8.65 9.29
CA MET A 91 0.49 8.26 10.26
C MET A 91 0.48 6.75 10.41
N ILE A 92 0.33 6.29 11.65
CA ILE A 92 0.19 4.89 12.00
C ILE A 92 -1.12 4.75 12.74
N VAL A 93 -2.00 3.97 12.14
CA VAL A 93 -3.27 3.59 12.75
C VAL A 93 -3.10 2.16 13.23
N ASN A 94 -3.11 2.00 14.54
CA ASN A 94 -3.03 0.72 15.19
C ASN A 94 -4.42 0.23 15.58
N ILE A 95 -4.78 -0.96 15.11
CA ILE A 95 -6.07 -1.60 15.32
C ILE A 95 -5.81 -2.86 16.14
N GLY A 96 -5.79 -2.69 17.46
CA GLY A 96 -5.44 -3.74 18.41
C GLY A 96 -4.71 -3.21 19.65
N LYS A 97 -4.30 -4.11 20.54
CA LYS A 97 -3.72 -3.73 21.84
C LYS A 97 -2.21 -3.47 21.82
N ASN A 98 -1.49 -3.83 20.75
CA ASN A 98 -0.04 -3.76 20.71
C ASN A 98 0.43 -2.51 19.98
N LYS A 99 0.81 -1.47 20.73
CA LYS A 99 1.48 -0.29 20.20
C LYS A 99 2.91 -0.64 19.79
N GLU A 100 3.16 -0.61 18.49
CA GLU A 100 4.52 -0.61 17.97
C GLU A 100 4.89 0.81 17.54
N GLU A 101 5.82 1.42 18.27
CA GLU A 101 6.46 2.64 17.81
C GLU A 101 7.38 2.31 16.62
N LEU A 102 7.12 2.96 15.49
CA LEU A 102 7.80 2.76 14.23
C LEU A 102 8.53 4.04 13.81
N ASN A 103 9.84 3.95 13.71
CA ASN A 103 10.64 5.06 13.21
C ASN A 103 10.95 4.88 11.72
N ILE A 104 10.29 5.65 10.85
CA ILE A 104 10.53 5.67 9.40
C ILE A 104 11.45 6.84 9.04
N GLY A 105 12.75 6.69 9.28
CA GLY A 105 13.75 7.69 8.91
C GLY A 105 13.44 9.08 9.49
N ASN A 106 13.30 10.10 8.62
CA ASN A 106 13.02 11.48 9.02
C ASN A 106 11.51 11.83 9.04
N CYS A 107 10.61 10.85 9.05
CA CYS A 107 9.17 11.12 9.08
C CYS A 107 8.69 11.47 10.49
N ALA A 108 7.93 12.56 10.60
CA ALA A 108 7.09 12.83 11.74
C ALA A 108 5.92 11.84 11.71
N MET A 109 5.93 10.89 12.63
CA MET A 109 4.92 9.84 12.72
C MET A 109 3.89 10.21 13.78
N ASN A 110 2.62 10.29 13.40
CA ASN A 110 1.51 10.40 14.34
C ASN A 110 0.91 9.01 14.58
N TYR A 111 0.71 8.65 15.84
CA TYR A 111 0.21 7.33 16.25
C TYR A 111 -1.22 7.44 16.75
N TYR A 112 -2.08 6.61 16.20
CA TYR A 112 -3.49 6.55 16.56
C TYR A 112 -3.87 5.13 16.94
N ASP A 113 -4.34 4.96 18.18
CA ASP A 113 -4.98 3.73 18.59
C ASP A 113 -6.46 3.80 18.18
N TYR A 114 -6.84 2.96 17.24
CA TYR A 114 -8.22 2.87 16.78
C TYR A 114 -9.07 2.26 17.88
N SER A 115 -9.86 3.11 18.55
CA SER A 115 -10.91 2.69 19.47
C SER A 115 -12.25 2.63 18.74
N THR A 116 -13.21 1.87 19.25
CA THR A 116 -14.50 1.59 18.59
C THR A 116 -15.40 2.82 18.35
N HIS A 117 -15.02 4.01 18.83
CA HIS A 117 -15.89 5.19 18.86
C HIS A 117 -15.56 6.25 17.79
N GLU A 118 -14.42 6.14 17.10
CA GLU A 118 -14.05 7.05 16.00
C GLU A 118 -13.96 6.28 14.67
N THR A 119 -14.46 6.88 13.59
CA THR A 119 -14.28 6.28 12.26
C THR A 119 -12.89 6.64 11.74
N LEU A 120 -12.25 5.71 11.02
CA LEU A 120 -10.95 5.96 10.39
C LEU A 120 -10.98 7.18 9.45
N ALA A 121 -12.14 7.44 8.82
CA ALA A 121 -12.37 8.65 8.05
C ALA A 121 -12.35 9.92 8.89
N GLY A 122 -12.98 9.93 10.06
CA GLY A 122 -12.90 11.07 10.97
C GLY A 122 -11.47 11.34 11.44
N ILE A 123 -10.70 10.30 11.76
CA ILE A 123 -9.31 10.45 12.19
C ILE A 123 -8.46 11.04 11.04
N LEU A 124 -8.57 10.48 9.83
CA LEU A 124 -7.81 10.98 8.68
C LEU A 124 -8.27 12.38 8.23
N GLN A 125 -9.57 12.70 8.32
CA GLN A 125 -10.08 14.04 8.02
C GLN A 125 -9.64 15.08 9.06
N SER A 126 -9.51 14.70 10.34
CA SER A 126 -8.93 15.58 11.36
C SER A 126 -7.47 15.96 11.05
N HIS A 127 -6.79 15.13 10.26
CA HIS A 127 -5.49 15.42 9.68
C HIS A 127 -5.67 16.14 8.33
N ASN A 128 -5.87 17.45 8.38
CA ASN A 128 -6.00 18.34 7.22
C ASN A 128 -4.72 18.45 6.33
N LYS A 129 -3.77 17.52 6.43
CA LYS A 129 -2.49 17.56 5.73
C LYS A 129 -2.39 16.44 4.70
N ASN A 130 -1.58 16.67 3.67
CA ASN A 130 -1.16 15.60 2.78
C ASN A 130 -0.29 14.63 3.57
N LEU A 131 -0.74 13.38 3.66
CA LEU A 131 0.00 12.31 4.30
C LEU A 131 0.87 11.64 3.25
N ASP A 132 2.18 11.66 3.52
CA ASP A 132 3.14 10.96 2.69
C ASP A 132 2.98 9.45 2.85
N PHE A 133 2.65 9.05 4.07
CA PHE A 133 2.71 7.69 4.50
C PHE A 133 1.59 7.35 5.48
N LEU A 134 0.81 6.32 5.17
CA LEU A 134 -0.13 5.72 6.11
C LEU A 134 0.24 4.25 6.32
N VAL A 135 0.47 3.87 7.58
CA VAL A 135 0.50 2.47 8.00
C VAL A 135 -0.79 2.17 8.71
N ILE A 136 -1.45 1.10 8.30
CA ILE A 136 -2.53 0.52 9.08
C ILE A 136 -2.04 -0.82 9.56
N TYR A 137 -1.83 -0.88 10.87
CA TYR A 137 -1.40 -2.08 11.55
C TYR A 137 -2.60 -2.69 12.25
N GLN A 138 -2.89 -3.94 11.93
CA GLN A 138 -3.92 -4.72 12.60
C GLN A 138 -3.29 -5.96 13.24
N ALA A 139 -3.16 -5.91 14.56
CA ALA A 139 -2.59 -6.98 15.38
C ALA A 139 -3.60 -8.08 15.70
N ASP A 140 -4.87 -7.71 15.93
CA ASP A 140 -5.91 -8.60 16.45
C ASP A 140 -7.17 -8.66 15.56
N SER A 141 -7.77 -9.84 15.51
CA SER A 141 -8.97 -10.17 14.71
C SER A 141 -10.30 -9.64 15.26
N LEU A 142 -10.26 -8.55 16.04
CA LEU A 142 -11.43 -7.97 16.71
C LEU A 142 -12.31 -7.12 15.76
N SER A 143 -11.75 -6.68 14.64
CA SER A 143 -12.44 -5.91 13.61
C SER A 143 -12.18 -6.49 12.23
N SER A 144 -13.21 -6.54 11.38
CA SER A 144 -13.07 -7.07 10.02
C SER A 144 -12.09 -6.23 9.19
N SER A 145 -10.90 -6.79 8.95
CA SER A 145 -9.77 -6.15 8.27
C SER A 145 -10.14 -5.61 6.89
N TYR A 146 -11.06 -6.29 6.20
CA TYR A 146 -11.52 -5.92 4.87
C TYR A 146 -12.44 -4.67 4.85
N ILE A 147 -13.23 -4.41 5.89
CA ILE A 147 -14.13 -3.24 5.96
C ILE A 147 -13.31 -1.97 6.07
N LEU A 148 -12.27 -2.00 6.90
CA LEU A 148 -11.30 -0.91 7.03
C LEU A 148 -10.66 -0.60 5.69
N PHE A 149 -10.18 -1.63 5.01
CA PHE A 149 -9.63 -1.54 3.65
C PHE A 149 -10.57 -0.76 2.73
N GLN A 150 -11.82 -1.20 2.60
CA GLN A 150 -12.85 -0.57 1.74
C GLN A 150 -13.10 0.89 2.09
N HIS A 151 -13.16 1.23 3.37
CA HIS A 151 -13.38 2.61 3.81
C HIS A 151 -12.23 3.54 3.44
N ILE A 152 -10.99 3.02 3.43
CA ILE A 152 -9.80 3.82 3.12
C ILE A 152 -9.68 4.14 1.65
N ILE A 153 -9.88 3.13 0.83
CA ILE A 153 -9.76 3.24 -0.62
C ILE A 153 -10.75 4.29 -1.15
N SER A 154 -11.98 4.28 -0.63
CA SER A 154 -13.07 5.09 -1.16
C SER A 154 -13.05 6.57 -0.75
N ASN A 155 -12.23 7.02 0.21
CA ASN A 155 -12.40 8.35 0.81
C ASN A 155 -11.18 9.28 0.85
N PHE A 156 -9.95 8.85 0.52
CA PHE A 156 -8.77 9.65 0.90
C PHE A 156 -7.86 10.05 -0.26
N ASP A 157 -8.06 11.24 -0.83
CA ASP A 157 -7.24 11.78 -1.94
C ASP A 157 -5.88 12.30 -1.48
N ASN A 158 -5.73 12.62 -0.19
CA ASN A 158 -4.55 13.30 0.37
C ASN A 158 -3.46 12.34 0.85
N ILE A 159 -3.60 11.03 0.57
CA ILE A 159 -2.66 10.00 1.02
C ILE A 159 -1.88 9.48 -0.18
N CYS A 160 -0.56 9.52 -0.09
CA CYS A 160 0.31 9.09 -1.18
C CYS A 160 0.61 7.60 -1.16
N GLN A 161 1.05 7.08 -0.02
CA GLN A 161 1.52 5.71 0.11
C GLN A 161 0.79 5.05 1.29
N ILE A 162 0.32 3.82 1.08
CA ILE A 162 -0.40 3.06 2.11
C ILE A 162 0.24 1.70 2.27
N ASN A 163 0.67 1.38 3.50
CA ASN A 163 1.07 0.04 3.90
C ASN A 163 -0.03 -0.55 4.77
N PHE A 164 -0.61 -1.65 4.30
CA PHE A 164 -1.57 -2.41 5.06
C PHE A 164 -0.91 -3.64 5.63
N VAL A 165 -0.73 -3.65 6.94
CA VAL A 165 -0.13 -4.74 7.69
C VAL A 165 -1.23 -5.41 8.52
N TYR A 166 -1.60 -6.63 8.16
CA TYR A 166 -2.71 -7.32 8.82
C TYR A 166 -2.41 -8.80 9.00
N SER A 167 -2.96 -9.37 10.07
CA SER A 167 -3.01 -10.83 10.27
C SER A 167 -3.87 -11.49 9.21
N LEU A 168 -3.56 -12.76 8.91
CA LEU A 168 -4.41 -13.62 8.08
C LEU A 168 -5.90 -13.45 8.47
N PRO A 169 -6.81 -13.19 7.50
CA PRO A 169 -8.23 -13.11 7.79
C PRO A 169 -8.74 -14.45 8.31
N LYS A 170 -9.77 -14.40 9.17
CA LYS A 170 -10.49 -15.63 9.58
C LYS A 170 -11.21 -16.23 8.37
N TYR A 171 -11.55 -17.51 8.44
CA TYR A 171 -12.34 -18.20 7.41
C TYR A 171 -13.61 -17.43 7.01
N SER A 172 -14.30 -16.83 7.98
CA SER A 172 -15.49 -16.01 7.75
C SER A 172 -15.25 -14.69 7.00
N GLU A 173 -13.99 -14.26 6.90
CA GLU A 173 -13.58 -12.97 6.33
C GLU A 173 -12.89 -13.12 4.97
N GLU A 174 -12.56 -14.35 4.54
CA GLU A 174 -11.82 -14.64 3.30
C GLU A 174 -12.48 -14.03 2.06
N ASN A 175 -13.81 -14.17 1.95
CA ASN A 175 -14.58 -13.61 0.84
C ASN A 175 -14.51 -12.09 0.81
N GLY A 176 -14.76 -11.43 1.94
CA GLY A 176 -14.70 -9.98 2.05
C GLY A 176 -13.30 -9.44 1.76
N PHE A 177 -12.25 -10.16 2.18
CA PHE A 177 -10.87 -9.83 1.86
C PHE A 177 -10.59 -9.92 0.35
N ARG A 178 -10.99 -11.02 -0.30
CA ARG A 178 -10.86 -11.18 -1.76
C ARG A 178 -11.60 -10.10 -2.54
N GLU A 179 -12.84 -9.81 -2.16
CA GLU A 179 -13.64 -8.74 -2.76
C GLU A 179 -12.97 -7.38 -2.61
N SER A 180 -12.36 -7.11 -1.46
CA SER A 180 -11.69 -5.84 -1.20
C SER A 180 -10.42 -5.69 -2.04
N LEU A 181 -9.64 -6.75 -2.20
CA LEU A 181 -8.52 -6.80 -3.14
C LEU A 181 -8.97 -6.57 -4.59
N GLN A 182 -10.06 -7.21 -5.01
CA GLN A 182 -10.62 -7.00 -6.35
C GLN A 182 -11.12 -5.57 -6.56
N LYS A 183 -11.78 -4.99 -5.54
CA LYS A 183 -12.28 -3.60 -5.60
C LYS A 183 -11.12 -2.62 -5.73
N LEU A 184 -10.03 -2.83 -5.00
CA LEU A 184 -8.83 -2.01 -5.10
C LEU A 184 -8.18 -2.05 -6.47
N ARG A 185 -8.13 -3.23 -7.07
CA ARG A 185 -7.63 -3.38 -8.43
C ARG A 185 -8.47 -2.64 -9.46
N LYS A 186 -9.77 -2.46 -9.19
CA LYS A 186 -10.67 -1.69 -10.04
C LYS A 186 -10.60 -0.20 -9.76
N ASP A 187 -10.01 0.21 -8.64
CA ASP A 187 -9.87 1.61 -8.29
C ASP A 187 -8.63 2.18 -8.98
N SER A 188 -8.86 2.99 -10.00
CA SER A 188 -7.79 3.64 -10.78
C SER A 188 -6.93 4.59 -9.94
N LYS A 189 -7.34 4.92 -8.72
CA LYS A 189 -6.61 5.79 -7.82
C LYS A 189 -5.40 5.12 -7.19
N PHE A 190 -5.47 3.84 -6.83
CA PHE A 190 -4.42 3.15 -6.08
C PHE A 190 -3.86 1.97 -6.85
N LEU A 191 -2.56 2.01 -7.13
CA LEU A 191 -1.84 0.88 -7.70
C LEU A 191 -1.17 0.07 -6.59
N LEU A 192 -1.43 -1.24 -6.58
CA LEU A 192 -0.76 -2.19 -5.70
C LEU A 192 0.63 -2.50 -6.27
N LEU A 193 1.70 -2.20 -5.54
CA LEU A 193 3.07 -2.28 -6.05
C LEU A 193 3.90 -3.42 -5.48
N ALA A 194 3.68 -3.80 -4.22
CA ALA A 194 4.46 -4.83 -3.57
C ALA A 194 3.67 -5.52 -2.46
N GLY A 195 4.16 -6.69 -2.06
CA GLY A 195 3.70 -7.36 -0.84
C GLY A 195 4.80 -8.18 -0.20
N SER A 196 4.78 -8.28 1.13
CA SER A 196 5.66 -9.15 1.92
C SER A 196 4.84 -9.97 2.89
N LYS A 197 5.33 -11.16 3.19
CA LYS A 197 4.74 -12.01 4.22
C LYS A 197 5.72 -12.17 5.36
N ASP A 198 5.24 -11.96 6.58
CA ASP A 198 5.96 -12.36 7.79
C ASP A 198 6.00 -13.91 7.87
N ARG A 199 7.20 -14.43 8.13
CA ARG A 199 7.45 -15.87 8.25
C ARG A 199 6.84 -16.46 9.52
N LEU A 200 6.69 -15.67 10.59
CA LEU A 200 6.32 -16.16 11.92
C LEU A 200 4.82 -16.04 12.20
N ASN A 201 4.21 -14.87 11.96
CA ASN A 201 2.85 -14.60 12.45
C ASN A 201 1.78 -14.58 11.34
N MET A 202 2.12 -15.05 10.13
CA MET A 202 1.22 -15.04 8.96
C MET A 202 0.63 -13.65 8.67
N HIS A 203 1.37 -12.57 8.93
CA HIS A 203 0.99 -11.24 8.47
C HIS A 203 1.29 -11.06 7.00
N LEU A 204 0.41 -10.36 6.28
CA LEU A 204 0.69 -9.83 4.95
C LEU A 204 0.79 -8.32 5.05
N ASN A 205 1.86 -7.79 4.49
CA ASN A 205 1.93 -6.39 4.15
C ASN A 205 1.62 -6.20 2.67
N LEU A 206 0.71 -5.30 2.35
CA LEU A 206 0.43 -4.83 1.00
C LEU A 206 0.77 -3.35 0.87
N PHE A 207 1.52 -3.02 -0.18
CA PHE A 207 1.97 -1.66 -0.46
C PHE A 207 1.23 -1.06 -1.65
N PHE A 208 0.48 0.02 -1.38
CA PHE A 208 -0.28 0.76 -2.38
C PHE A 208 0.25 2.17 -2.58
N VAL A 209 0.05 2.66 -3.78
CA VAL A 209 0.49 3.98 -4.22
C VAL A 209 -0.66 4.71 -4.90
N ASN A 210 -0.93 5.94 -4.45
CA ASN A 210 -1.90 6.84 -5.06
C ASN A 210 -1.34 7.41 -6.36
N MET A 211 -1.96 7.01 -7.46
CA MET A 211 -1.60 7.37 -8.83
C MET A 211 -2.34 8.59 -9.35
N LYS A 212 -3.32 9.14 -8.62
CA LYS A 212 -4.15 10.27 -9.08
C LYS A 212 -3.67 11.62 -8.56
N ASN A 213 -3.14 11.69 -7.34
CA ASN A 213 -2.76 12.96 -6.72
C ASN A 213 -1.38 13.43 -7.23
N ARG A 214 -1.34 14.66 -7.77
CA ARG A 214 -0.11 15.32 -8.25
C ARG A 214 1.00 15.36 -7.20
N TYR A 215 0.66 15.70 -5.95
CA TYR A 215 1.61 15.71 -4.83
C TYR A 215 2.30 14.35 -4.65
N CYS A 216 1.57 13.27 -4.87
CA CYS A 216 2.09 11.91 -4.77
C CYS A 216 2.93 11.53 -5.98
N ARG A 217 2.47 11.87 -7.19
CA ARG A 217 3.19 11.67 -8.46
C ARG A 217 4.60 12.28 -8.46
N GLU A 218 4.73 13.51 -7.97
CA GLU A 218 6.01 14.21 -7.87
C GLU A 218 7.02 13.49 -6.95
N ARG A 219 6.54 12.66 -6.01
CA ARG A 219 7.38 11.84 -5.12
C ARG A 219 7.81 10.50 -5.70
N TYR A 220 7.15 10.02 -6.76
CA TYR A 220 7.50 8.77 -7.45
C TYR A 220 8.60 8.93 -8.51
N LEU A 221 9.16 10.13 -8.66
CA LEU A 221 10.18 10.46 -9.66
C LEU A 221 11.54 9.82 -9.33
N ARG A 222 11.62 8.50 -9.45
CA ARG A 222 12.85 7.77 -9.73
C ARG A 222 12.50 6.47 -10.43
N TYR A 223 12.60 6.48 -11.76
CA TYR A 223 12.78 5.27 -12.55
C TYR A 223 14.23 5.26 -13.00
N PHE A 224 14.91 4.14 -12.82
CA PHE A 224 16.20 3.92 -13.46
C PHE A 224 15.94 3.16 -14.75
N THR A 225 16.30 3.71 -15.89
CA THR A 225 16.54 2.92 -17.09
C THR A 225 17.95 2.34 -16.97
N TYR A 226 18.07 1.05 -16.69
CA TYR A 226 19.30 0.33 -17.07
C TYR A 226 19.12 -0.11 -18.52
N PHE A 227 19.90 0.50 -19.43
CA PHE A 227 20.07 0.02 -20.80
C PHE A 227 21.03 -1.18 -20.83
#